data_AF-A0A1E7FRL1-F1
#
_entry.id   AF-A0A1E7FRL1-F1
#
_cell.length_a   1.000
_cell.length_b   1.000
_cell.length_c   1.000
_cell.angle_alpha   90.00
_cell.angle_beta   90.00
_cell.angle_gamma   90.00
#
_symmetry.space_group_name_H-M   'P 1'
#
loop_
_entity.id
_entity.type
_entity.pdbx_description
1 polymer ?
#
loop_
_entity_poly.entity_id
_entity_poly.type
_entity_poly.pdbx_seq_one_letter_code
_entity_poly.pdbx_strand_id
1 'polypeptide(L)'
;MDEPIAWNAVVGEADRAFRRGMQLDKSGQSRLASGAFHEAATLFQCFLDLPESFRHVTNLEEDDCQAVLAYALVRLGFLNCEALSDANAAIRLYKMAMEADPIPNPVSFSGIGTALEASGGNGRDLDHLKEAVKSYRKAIEYSNKSSTNLYMAVALERLGQTEESESILESMQRTEAPTSCLVDSWGYVRWHTRNTEASTLNLHRGTRDMLKLALDAALPLIEHQRENRAQGLVCEFGVGSGKSMRMTQEILPLDIEMHGFDTFTGLPEAWGSEPAGSYSTGGVVPSIDGKVYFHKGLFSDTLSPFLKDLGDDAYVAYANIDCDLYTSTLDILEALHGRIVVGTIIVFDEYISHSTWRQDEFRAWRESCKRFGWEYEYLGVTGV
;
A
#
# COMPACT_ATOMS: atom_id res chain seq x y z
N MET A 1 34.13 23.76 11.12
CA MET A 1 32.68 24.04 11.23
C MET A 1 32.21 23.97 9.80
N ASP A 2 31.91 22.77 9.35
CA ASP A 2 31.48 22.53 7.99
C ASP A 2 29.98 22.75 7.94
N GLU A 3 29.55 23.75 7.16
CA GLU A 3 28.15 23.94 6.84
C GLU A 3 27.65 22.75 6.01
N PRO A 4 26.45 22.22 6.29
CA PRO A 4 25.87 21.18 5.45
C PRO A 4 25.66 21.72 4.04
N ILE A 5 26.17 21.00 3.04
CA ILE A 5 25.98 21.33 1.62
C ILE A 5 24.48 21.44 1.34
N ALA A 6 24.04 22.59 0.83
CA ALA A 6 22.65 22.76 0.43
C ALA A 6 22.30 21.77 -0.70
N TRP A 7 21.31 20.91 -0.47
CA TRP A 7 20.76 19.92 -1.41
C TRP A 7 20.37 20.46 -2.80
N ASN A 8 20.35 21.78 -2.98
CA ASN A 8 20.04 22.46 -4.23
C ASN A 8 21.24 22.58 -5.19
N ALA A 9 22.45 22.18 -4.80
CA ALA A 9 23.69 22.32 -5.59
C ALA A 9 24.04 21.10 -6.45
N VAL A 10 23.15 20.12 -6.61
CA VAL A 10 23.47 18.84 -7.25
C VAL A 10 23.15 18.87 -8.76
N VAL A 11 24.19 18.71 -9.59
CA VAL A 11 24.17 19.02 -11.05
C VAL A 11 24.35 17.77 -11.94
N GLY A 12 24.56 16.58 -11.38
CA GLY A 12 24.80 15.35 -12.13
C GLY A 12 23.52 14.70 -12.67
N GLU A 13 23.66 13.87 -13.71
CA GLU A 13 22.55 13.08 -14.28
C GLU A 13 21.96 12.09 -13.26
N ALA A 14 22.80 11.39 -12.50
CA ALA A 14 22.36 10.43 -11.48
C ALA A 14 21.51 11.12 -10.40
N ASP A 15 21.95 12.29 -9.96
CA ASP A 15 21.28 13.06 -8.92
C ASP A 15 19.95 13.67 -9.39
N ARG A 16 19.87 14.03 -10.68
CA ARG A 16 18.61 14.48 -11.30
C ARG A 16 17.62 13.32 -11.39
N ALA A 17 18.06 12.15 -11.85
CA ALA A 17 17.22 10.96 -11.94
C ALA A 17 16.70 10.56 -10.55
N PHE A 18 17.56 10.57 -9.52
CA PHE A 18 17.18 10.25 -8.15
C PHE A 18 16.11 11.20 -7.60
N ARG A 19 16.32 12.52 -7.73
CA ARG A 19 15.34 13.53 -7.31
C ARG A 19 14.03 13.39 -8.08
N ARG A 20 14.11 13.10 -9.38
CA ARG A 20 12.94 12.85 -10.20
C ARG A 20 12.16 11.64 -9.70
N GLY A 21 12.84 10.55 -9.34
CA GLY A 21 12.25 9.38 -8.68
C GLY A 21 11.50 9.74 -7.41
N MET A 22 12.14 10.47 -6.50
CA MET A 22 11.52 10.93 -5.24
C MET A 22 10.27 11.79 -5.47
N GLN A 23 10.32 12.72 -6.43
CA GLN A 23 9.17 13.57 -6.78
C GLN A 23 8.02 12.77 -7.38
N LEU A 24 8.33 11.85 -8.30
CA LEU A 24 7.35 11.00 -8.96
C LEU A 24 6.66 10.08 -7.96
N ASP A 25 7.42 9.47 -7.06
CA ASP A 25 6.90 8.59 -6.01
C ASP A 25 5.95 9.36 -5.09
N LYS A 26 6.37 10.55 -4.62
CA LYS A 26 5.52 11.44 -3.82
C LYS A 26 4.23 11.85 -4.55
N SER A 27 4.27 11.96 -5.87
CA SER A 27 3.10 12.28 -6.71
C SER A 27 2.28 11.04 -7.12
N GLY A 28 2.52 9.88 -6.52
CA GLY A 28 1.77 8.65 -6.79
C GLY A 28 2.07 7.99 -8.14
N GLN A 29 3.13 8.41 -8.84
CA GLN A 29 3.47 7.91 -10.18
C GLN A 29 4.48 6.75 -10.09
N SER A 30 4.08 5.65 -9.45
CA SER A 30 4.95 4.53 -9.07
C SER A 30 5.79 3.95 -10.21
N ARG A 31 5.24 3.76 -11.41
CA ARG A 31 5.99 3.24 -12.57
C ARG A 31 7.07 4.20 -13.06
N LEU A 32 6.73 5.49 -13.16
CA LEU A 32 7.69 6.51 -13.57
C LEU A 32 8.77 6.70 -12.51
N ALA A 33 8.39 6.64 -11.23
CA ALA A 33 9.33 6.68 -10.12
C ALA A 33 10.31 5.50 -10.19
N SER A 34 9.81 4.28 -10.43
CA SER A 34 10.64 3.09 -10.63
C SER A 34 11.62 3.26 -11.79
N GLY A 35 11.19 3.79 -12.93
CA GLY A 35 12.09 4.09 -14.06
C GLY A 35 13.21 5.07 -13.68
N ALA A 36 12.86 6.17 -13.00
CA ALA A 36 13.83 7.18 -12.58
C ALA A 36 14.80 6.68 -11.50
N PHE A 37 14.34 5.85 -10.55
CA PHE A 37 15.23 5.22 -9.58
C PHE A 37 16.15 4.17 -10.22
N HIS A 38 15.68 3.44 -11.25
CA HIS A 38 16.53 2.51 -12.01
C HIS A 38 17.65 3.24 -12.76
N GLU A 39 17.32 4.36 -13.41
CA GLU A 39 18.28 5.24 -14.05
C GLU A 39 19.32 5.75 -13.04
N ALA A 40 18.87 6.28 -11.91
CA ALA A 40 19.73 6.75 -10.84
C ALA A 40 20.67 5.66 -10.33
N ALA A 41 20.13 4.49 -9.97
CA ALA A 41 20.91 3.36 -9.45
C ALA A 41 21.97 2.89 -10.46
N THR A 42 21.62 2.86 -11.76
CA THR A 42 22.55 2.48 -12.82
C THR A 42 23.71 3.49 -12.93
N LEU A 43 23.41 4.79 -12.95
CA LEU A 43 24.43 5.83 -13.08
C LEU A 43 25.34 5.89 -11.84
N PHE A 44 24.80 5.73 -10.63
CA PHE A 44 25.60 5.65 -9.42
C PHE A 44 26.49 4.40 -9.41
N GLN A 45 25.98 3.24 -9.82
CA GLN A 45 26.81 2.03 -9.95
C GLN A 45 27.94 2.24 -10.98
N CYS A 46 27.66 2.84 -12.14
CA CYS A 46 28.69 3.15 -13.12
C CYS A 46 29.76 4.09 -12.59
N PHE A 47 29.39 5.06 -11.75
CA PHE A 47 30.36 5.93 -11.06
C PHE A 47 31.23 5.14 -10.08
N LEU A 48 30.66 4.26 -9.27
CA LEU A 48 31.43 3.45 -8.32
C LEU A 48 32.36 2.44 -9.02
N ASP A 49 31.93 1.88 -10.16
CA ASP A 49 32.73 0.91 -10.92
C ASP A 49 33.85 1.60 -11.73
N LEU A 50 33.58 2.78 -12.28
CA LEU A 50 34.47 3.52 -13.18
C LEU A 50 34.52 5.04 -12.86
N PRO A 51 35.09 5.46 -11.72
CA PRO A 51 35.00 6.84 -11.23
C PRO A 51 35.52 7.89 -12.22
N GLU A 52 36.63 7.62 -12.90
CA GLU A 52 37.23 8.56 -13.87
C GLU A 52 36.34 8.82 -15.09
N SER A 53 35.60 7.81 -15.55
CA SER A 53 34.73 7.92 -16.73
C SER A 53 33.38 8.56 -16.39
N PHE A 54 32.93 8.39 -15.14
CA PHE A 54 31.58 8.76 -14.72
C PHE A 54 31.54 9.89 -13.69
N ARG A 55 32.65 10.56 -13.33
CA ARG A 55 32.63 11.70 -12.38
C ARG A 55 31.68 12.84 -12.77
N HIS A 56 31.27 12.94 -14.02
CA HIS A 56 30.30 13.94 -14.49
C HIS A 56 28.85 13.64 -14.08
N VAL A 57 28.52 12.40 -13.68
CA VAL A 57 27.14 12.00 -13.37
C VAL A 57 26.71 12.35 -11.95
N THR A 58 27.65 12.64 -11.06
CA THR A 58 27.38 13.10 -9.69
C THR A 58 28.54 13.93 -9.14
N ASN A 59 28.21 14.87 -8.23
CA ASN A 59 29.20 15.59 -7.44
C ASN A 59 29.42 14.97 -6.05
N LEU A 60 28.73 13.88 -5.73
CA LEU A 60 28.88 13.18 -4.47
C LEU A 60 30.25 12.49 -4.39
N GLU A 61 30.74 12.35 -3.16
CA GLU A 61 31.89 11.49 -2.88
C GLU A 61 31.46 10.01 -2.91
N GLU A 62 32.42 9.09 -3.04
CA GLU A 62 32.14 7.66 -3.23
C GLU A 62 31.26 7.07 -2.11
N ASP A 63 31.54 7.40 -0.85
CA ASP A 63 30.77 6.93 0.31
C ASP A 63 29.30 7.43 0.26
N ASP A 64 29.09 8.71 -0.09
CA ASP A 64 27.75 9.28 -0.24
C ASP A 64 27.02 8.64 -1.43
N CYS A 65 27.74 8.36 -2.51
CA CYS A 65 27.19 7.67 -3.68
C CYS A 65 26.73 6.25 -3.34
N GLN A 66 27.51 5.50 -2.55
CA GLN A 66 27.12 4.17 -2.08
C GLN A 66 25.82 4.22 -1.26
N ALA A 67 25.70 5.19 -0.34
CA ALA A 67 24.49 5.37 0.46
C ALA A 67 23.27 5.73 -0.39
N VAL A 68 23.42 6.63 -1.38
CA VAL A 68 22.32 7.00 -2.28
C VAL A 68 21.94 5.85 -3.21
N LEU A 69 22.90 5.08 -3.71
CA LEU A 69 22.65 3.86 -4.48
C LEU A 69 21.86 2.83 -3.66
N ALA A 70 22.30 2.53 -2.43
CA ALA A 70 21.61 1.61 -1.54
C ALA A 70 20.16 2.09 -1.28
N TYR A 71 19.97 3.38 -1.04
CA TYR A 71 18.62 3.95 -0.89
C TYR A 71 17.78 3.81 -2.15
N ALA A 72 18.32 4.10 -3.34
CA ALA A 72 17.61 3.94 -4.61
C ALA A 72 17.17 2.49 -4.83
N LEU A 73 18.03 1.53 -4.50
CA LEU A 73 17.73 0.09 -4.57
C LEU A 73 16.65 -0.33 -3.55
N VAL A 74 16.67 0.21 -2.32
CA VAL A 74 15.60 0.02 -1.34
C VAL A 74 14.26 0.57 -1.88
N ARG A 75 14.25 1.76 -2.49
CA ARG A 75 13.04 2.34 -3.08
C ARG A 75 12.52 1.52 -4.26
N LEU A 76 13.41 1.03 -5.11
CA LEU A 76 13.04 0.10 -6.18
C LEU A 76 12.44 -1.19 -5.61
N GLY A 77 13.06 -1.76 -4.57
CA GLY A 77 12.55 -2.95 -3.90
C GLY A 77 11.14 -2.74 -3.36
N PHE A 78 10.93 -1.61 -2.68
CA PHE A 78 9.62 -1.22 -2.16
C PHE A 78 8.58 -1.07 -3.27
N LEU A 79 8.88 -0.30 -4.32
CA LEU A 79 7.94 -0.09 -5.43
C LEU A 79 7.61 -1.39 -6.15
N ASN A 80 8.58 -2.29 -6.33
CA ASN A 80 8.35 -3.58 -6.97
C ASN A 80 7.41 -4.47 -6.15
N CYS A 81 7.56 -4.50 -4.83
CA CYS A 81 6.68 -5.24 -3.94
C CYS A 81 5.29 -4.62 -3.86
N GLU A 82 5.20 -3.31 -3.60
CA GLU A 82 3.93 -2.64 -3.29
C GLU A 82 3.09 -2.29 -4.51
N ALA A 83 3.72 -1.73 -5.55
CA ALA A 83 3.03 -1.00 -6.60
C ALA A 83 3.12 -1.63 -8.00
N LEU A 84 4.03 -2.60 -8.18
CA LEU A 84 4.28 -3.26 -9.46
C LEU A 84 4.02 -4.77 -9.45
N SER A 85 3.77 -5.37 -8.28
CA SER A 85 3.54 -6.81 -8.12
C SER A 85 4.70 -7.69 -8.63
N ASP A 86 5.95 -7.26 -8.42
CA ASP A 86 7.16 -8.04 -8.75
C ASP A 86 8.01 -8.27 -7.48
N ALA A 87 7.50 -9.13 -6.61
CA ALA A 87 8.17 -9.53 -5.39
C ALA A 87 9.55 -10.16 -5.63
N ASN A 88 9.74 -10.88 -6.73
CA ASN A 88 11.02 -11.49 -7.07
C ASN A 88 12.08 -10.45 -7.43
N ALA A 89 11.72 -9.40 -8.16
CA ALA A 89 12.58 -8.25 -8.38
C ALA A 89 12.89 -7.54 -7.05
N ALA A 90 11.88 -7.36 -6.18
CA ALA A 90 12.06 -6.74 -4.88
C ALA A 90 13.11 -7.48 -4.02
N ILE A 91 13.06 -8.82 -3.95
CA ILE A 91 14.07 -9.63 -3.24
C ILE A 91 15.48 -9.34 -3.76
N ARG A 92 15.67 -9.31 -5.09
CA ARG A 92 16.99 -9.04 -5.69
C ARG A 92 17.46 -7.62 -5.36
N LEU A 93 16.58 -6.63 -5.47
CA LEU A 93 16.89 -5.23 -5.22
C LEU A 93 17.26 -4.96 -3.77
N TYR A 94 16.57 -5.56 -2.81
CA TYR A 94 16.96 -5.44 -1.40
C TYR A 94 18.29 -6.13 -1.09
N LYS A 95 18.59 -7.28 -1.73
CA LYS A 95 19.91 -7.92 -1.60
C LYS A 95 21.02 -7.04 -2.18
N MET A 96 20.82 -6.48 -3.37
CA MET A 96 21.76 -5.52 -3.96
C MET A 96 21.93 -4.28 -3.08
N ALA A 97 20.85 -3.79 -2.47
CA ALA A 97 20.93 -2.67 -1.53
C ALA A 97 21.81 -3.00 -0.32
N MET A 98 21.71 -4.23 0.22
CA MET A 98 22.57 -4.67 1.33
C MET A 98 24.05 -4.80 0.94
N GLU A 99 24.32 -5.21 -0.30
CA GLU A 99 25.68 -5.31 -0.82
C GLU A 99 26.29 -3.93 -1.07
N ALA A 100 25.48 -2.96 -1.49
CA ALA A 100 25.90 -1.59 -1.75
C ALA A 100 26.00 -0.72 -0.47
N ASP A 101 25.24 -1.04 0.57
CA ASP A 101 25.21 -0.23 1.79
C ASP A 101 26.46 -0.49 2.66
N PRO A 102 27.27 0.53 2.96
CA PRO A 102 28.40 0.38 3.87
C PRO A 102 27.97 0.03 5.30
N ILE A 103 26.71 0.28 5.67
CA ILE A 103 26.17 0.00 7.00
C ILE A 103 24.90 -0.85 6.85
N PRO A 104 24.88 -2.11 7.34
CA PRO A 104 23.69 -2.96 7.23
C PRO A 104 22.41 -2.28 7.72
N ASN A 105 21.45 -2.08 6.82
CA ASN A 105 20.19 -1.40 7.11
C ASN A 105 19.06 -2.41 7.41
N PRO A 106 18.37 -2.31 8.58
CA PRO A 106 17.24 -3.17 8.92
C PRO A 106 16.09 -3.12 7.91
N VAL A 107 15.97 -2.02 7.15
CA VAL A 107 14.94 -1.87 6.10
C VAL A 107 15.12 -2.90 4.99
N SER A 108 16.35 -3.15 4.53
CA SER A 108 16.59 -4.13 3.46
C SER A 108 16.29 -5.56 3.92
N PHE A 109 16.67 -5.93 5.16
CA PHE A 109 16.34 -7.23 5.73
C PHE A 109 14.83 -7.45 5.88
N SER A 110 14.12 -6.45 6.43
CA SER A 110 12.65 -6.51 6.53
C SER A 110 11.98 -6.52 5.15
N GLY A 111 12.56 -5.78 4.19
CA GLY A 111 12.14 -5.76 2.79
C GLY A 111 12.28 -7.12 2.10
N ILE A 112 13.38 -7.83 2.33
CA ILE A 112 13.57 -9.21 1.84
C ILE A 112 12.51 -10.13 2.42
N GLY A 113 12.26 -10.06 3.74
CA GLY A 113 11.24 -10.90 4.38
C GLY A 113 9.84 -10.69 3.80
N THR A 114 9.43 -9.42 3.67
CA THR A 114 8.12 -9.07 3.11
C THR A 114 8.00 -9.47 1.64
N ALA A 115 9.04 -9.26 0.84
CA ALA A 115 9.06 -9.67 -0.56
C ALA A 115 9.10 -11.19 -0.73
N LEU A 116 9.76 -11.95 0.15
CA LEU A 116 9.73 -13.42 0.16
C LEU A 116 8.31 -13.93 0.43
N GLU A 117 7.64 -13.38 1.43
CA GLU A 117 6.24 -13.70 1.71
C GLU A 117 5.31 -13.33 0.55
N ALA A 118 5.55 -12.19 -0.11
CA ALA A 118 4.80 -11.77 -1.30
C ALA A 118 5.02 -12.74 -2.48
N SER A 119 6.27 -13.12 -2.75
CA SER A 119 6.66 -13.98 -3.87
C SER A 119 6.17 -15.43 -3.71
N GLY A 120 6.01 -15.89 -2.46
CA GLY A 120 5.46 -17.21 -2.12
C GLY A 120 3.93 -17.28 -2.10
N GLY A 121 3.22 -16.24 -2.58
CA GLY A 121 1.77 -16.07 -2.47
C GLY A 121 0.93 -17.27 -2.92
N ASN A 122 0.02 -17.69 -2.04
CA ASN A 122 -0.98 -18.78 -2.13
C ASN A 122 -0.44 -20.23 -2.18
N GLY A 123 0.88 -20.42 -2.32
CA GLY A 123 1.47 -21.72 -2.64
C GLY A 123 2.53 -22.22 -1.67
N ARG A 124 2.37 -22.08 -0.34
CA ARG A 124 3.15 -22.81 0.71
C ARG A 124 4.65 -22.99 0.39
N ASP A 125 5.33 -21.98 -0.13
CA ASP A 125 6.79 -22.07 -0.23
C ASP A 125 7.35 -21.90 1.19
N LEU A 126 7.37 -23.01 1.92
CA LEU A 126 7.92 -23.10 3.26
C LEU A 126 9.38 -22.68 3.27
N ASP A 127 10.09 -22.76 2.14
CA ASP A 127 11.47 -22.31 2.05
C ASP A 127 11.56 -20.79 1.95
N HIS A 128 10.67 -20.14 1.18
CA HIS A 128 10.52 -18.67 1.24
C HIS A 128 10.12 -18.18 2.63
N LEU A 129 9.20 -18.85 3.32
CA LEU A 129 8.82 -18.48 4.68
C LEU A 129 9.96 -18.65 5.68
N LYS A 130 10.73 -19.75 5.60
CA LYS A 130 11.93 -19.94 6.43
C LYS A 130 12.95 -18.84 6.18
N GLU A 131 13.17 -18.47 4.92
CA GLU A 131 14.13 -17.43 4.56
C GLU A 131 13.63 -16.03 4.98
N ALA A 132 12.32 -15.80 4.94
CA ALA A 132 11.70 -14.59 5.45
C ALA A 132 11.92 -14.46 6.97
N VAL A 133 11.68 -15.52 7.75
CA VAL A 133 11.94 -15.53 9.20
C VAL A 133 13.41 -15.25 9.50
N LYS A 134 14.36 -15.83 8.76
CA LYS A 134 15.80 -15.50 8.93
C LYS A 134 16.07 -14.01 8.67
N SER A 135 15.48 -13.46 7.62
CA SER A 135 15.63 -12.06 7.25
C SER A 135 15.03 -11.14 8.33
N TYR A 136 13.86 -11.46 8.86
CA TYR A 136 13.24 -10.70 9.95
C TYR A 136 14.06 -10.75 11.25
N ARG A 137 14.55 -11.93 11.65
CA ARG A 137 15.46 -12.04 12.81
C ARG A 137 16.66 -11.12 12.65
N LYS A 138 17.25 -11.10 11.45
CA LYS A 138 18.40 -10.23 11.16
C LYS A 138 18.04 -8.76 11.20
N ALA A 139 16.86 -8.36 10.70
CA ALA A 139 16.36 -6.99 10.83
C ALA A 139 16.20 -6.57 12.30
N ILE A 140 15.65 -7.46 13.14
CA ILE A 140 15.38 -7.22 14.57
C ILE A 140 16.68 -7.05 15.36
N GLU A 141 17.77 -7.75 15.00
CA GLU A 141 19.10 -7.54 15.61
C GLU A 141 19.57 -6.08 15.49
N TYR A 142 19.25 -5.39 14.39
CA TYR A 142 19.62 -3.99 14.18
C TYR A 142 18.55 -2.99 14.63
N SER A 143 17.27 -3.34 14.52
CA SER A 143 16.17 -2.48 14.90
C SER A 143 14.93 -3.28 15.31
N ASN A 144 14.55 -3.16 16.58
CA ASN A 144 13.41 -3.86 17.15
C ASN A 144 12.07 -3.17 16.80
N LYS A 145 11.72 -3.10 15.51
CA LYS A 145 10.45 -2.53 15.04
C LYS A 145 9.28 -3.47 15.30
N SER A 146 8.17 -2.92 15.79
CA SER A 146 6.95 -3.68 16.10
C SER A 146 6.35 -4.38 14.87
N SER A 147 6.34 -3.72 13.71
CA SER A 147 5.86 -4.32 12.45
C SER A 147 6.69 -5.53 12.02
N THR A 148 8.02 -5.42 12.08
CA THR A 148 8.92 -6.54 11.76
C THR A 148 8.74 -7.72 12.72
N ASN A 149 8.49 -7.46 14.01
CA ASN A 149 8.15 -8.51 14.97
C ASN A 149 6.81 -9.18 14.63
N LEU A 150 5.78 -8.41 14.24
CA LEU A 150 4.50 -8.95 13.80
C LEU A 150 4.68 -9.87 12.59
N TYR A 151 5.35 -9.38 11.54
CA TYR A 151 5.56 -10.15 10.31
C TYR A 151 6.33 -11.45 10.58
N MET A 152 7.32 -11.40 11.48
CA MET A 152 8.02 -12.60 11.92
C MET A 152 7.11 -13.56 12.66
N ALA A 153 6.29 -13.08 13.60
CA ALA A 153 5.34 -13.92 14.34
C ALA A 153 4.32 -14.58 13.41
N VAL A 154 3.78 -13.84 12.44
CA VAL A 154 2.86 -14.36 11.41
C VAL A 154 3.55 -15.42 10.55
N ALA A 155 4.77 -15.18 10.09
CA ALA A 155 5.52 -16.15 9.30
C ALA A 155 5.85 -17.43 10.11
N LEU A 156 6.22 -17.30 11.39
CA LEU A 156 6.45 -18.44 12.29
C LEU A 156 5.18 -19.27 12.52
N GLU A 157 4.04 -18.62 12.71
CA GLU A 157 2.74 -19.31 12.86
C GLU A 157 2.41 -20.12 11.61
N ARG A 158 2.61 -19.53 10.42
CA ARG A 158 2.41 -20.19 9.11
C ARG A 158 3.38 -21.36 8.87
N LEU A 159 4.57 -21.35 9.49
CA LEU A 159 5.51 -22.46 9.50
C LEU A 159 5.16 -23.56 10.52
N GLY A 160 4.12 -23.35 11.34
CA GLY A 160 3.77 -24.25 12.45
C GLY A 160 4.66 -24.10 13.68
N GLN A 161 5.48 -23.04 13.75
CA GLN A 161 6.35 -22.74 14.89
C GLN A 161 5.61 -21.88 15.93
N THR A 162 4.46 -22.39 16.41
CA THR A 162 3.50 -21.64 17.23
C THR A 162 4.06 -21.17 18.57
N GLU A 163 4.93 -21.96 19.23
CA GLU A 163 5.49 -21.58 20.53
C GLU A 163 6.34 -20.30 20.45
N GLU A 164 7.19 -20.19 19.42
CA GLU A 164 8.02 -18.99 19.20
C GLU A 164 7.15 -17.80 18.78
N SER A 165 6.17 -18.03 17.90
CA SER A 165 5.22 -17.00 17.47
C SER A 165 4.44 -16.40 18.65
N GLU A 166 3.84 -17.25 19.50
CA GLU A 166 3.06 -16.80 20.67
C GLU A 166 3.94 -16.05 21.67
N SER A 167 5.18 -16.49 21.88
CA SER A 167 6.11 -15.75 22.75
C SER A 167 6.36 -14.31 22.28
N ILE A 168 6.47 -14.09 20.97
CA ILE A 168 6.63 -12.76 20.37
C ILE A 168 5.34 -11.96 20.54
N LEU A 169 4.19 -12.54 20.20
CA LEU A 169 2.89 -11.87 20.28
C LEU A 169 2.54 -11.46 21.72
N GLU A 170 2.77 -12.33 22.70
CA GLU A 170 2.57 -12.01 24.13
C GLU A 170 3.47 -10.87 24.60
N SER A 171 4.73 -10.84 24.15
CA SER A 171 5.66 -9.75 24.45
C SER A 171 5.14 -8.43 23.88
N MET A 172 4.74 -8.42 22.60
CA MET A 172 4.18 -7.26 21.92
C MET A 172 2.88 -6.78 22.58
N GLN A 173 2.00 -7.69 23.00
CA GLN A 173 0.72 -7.33 23.61
C GLN A 173 0.88 -6.54 24.93
N ARG A 174 1.99 -6.75 25.65
CA ARG A 174 2.28 -6.08 26.93
C ARG A 174 2.91 -4.69 26.76
N THR A 175 3.10 -4.22 25.52
CA THR A 175 3.71 -2.92 25.21
C THR A 175 2.65 -1.84 24.94
N GLU A 176 3.09 -0.66 24.52
CA GLU A 176 2.22 0.50 24.24
C GLU A 176 1.18 0.23 23.15
N ALA A 177 0.13 1.07 23.11
CA ALA A 177 -1.02 0.94 22.22
C ALA A 177 -0.66 0.73 20.73
N PRO A 178 0.32 1.44 20.13
CA PRO A 178 0.66 1.26 18.71
C PRO A 178 1.21 -0.13 18.36
N THR A 179 1.71 -0.88 19.35
CA THR A 179 2.25 -2.23 19.14
C THR A 179 1.23 -3.29 19.53
N SER A 180 0.50 -3.09 20.63
CA SER A 180 -0.55 -4.03 21.04
C SER A 180 -1.72 -4.08 20.06
N CYS A 181 -2.03 -2.99 19.35
CA CYS A 181 -3.06 -2.98 18.31
C CYS A 181 -2.74 -3.89 17.11
N LEU A 182 -1.46 -4.12 16.81
CA LEU A 182 -1.03 -5.05 15.76
C LEU A 182 -1.35 -6.50 16.14
N VAL A 183 -1.06 -6.89 17.39
CA VAL A 183 -1.39 -8.24 17.91
C VAL A 183 -2.89 -8.46 17.92
N ASP A 184 -3.64 -7.43 18.29
CA ASP A 184 -5.09 -7.46 18.35
C ASP A 184 -5.73 -7.55 16.95
N SER A 185 -5.19 -6.82 15.98
CA SER A 185 -5.55 -6.92 14.56
C SER A 185 -5.28 -8.32 14.02
N TRP A 186 -4.11 -8.88 14.31
CA TRP A 186 -3.79 -10.26 13.95
C TRP A 186 -4.73 -11.27 14.62
N GLY A 187 -5.09 -11.05 15.88
CA GLY A 187 -6.12 -11.83 16.57
C GLY A 187 -7.47 -11.83 15.85
N TYR A 188 -7.88 -10.69 15.31
CA TYR A 188 -9.09 -10.58 14.48
C TYR A 188 -8.98 -11.39 13.20
N VAL A 189 -7.85 -11.30 12.48
CA VAL A 189 -7.58 -12.07 11.26
C VAL A 189 -7.61 -13.56 11.58
N ARG A 190 -6.83 -14.02 12.57
CA ARG A 190 -6.79 -15.42 13.04
C ARG A 190 -8.17 -15.98 13.34
N TRP A 191 -9.01 -15.20 14.02
CA TRP A 191 -10.37 -15.63 14.31
C TRP A 191 -11.15 -15.87 13.02
N HIS A 192 -11.14 -14.95 12.06
CA HIS A 192 -11.92 -15.08 10.83
C HIS A 192 -11.36 -16.12 9.85
N THR A 193 -10.08 -16.48 9.98
CA THR A 193 -9.40 -17.45 9.12
C THR A 193 -9.26 -18.85 9.74
N ARG A 194 -9.67 -19.05 11.01
CA ARG A 194 -9.46 -20.32 11.77
C ARG A 194 -10.00 -21.59 11.12
N ASN A 195 -11.00 -21.46 10.24
CA ASN A 195 -11.62 -22.58 9.53
C ASN A 195 -11.26 -22.59 8.03
N THR A 196 -10.39 -21.69 7.59
CA THR A 196 -9.96 -21.55 6.21
C THR A 196 -8.64 -22.29 6.03
N GLU A 197 -8.51 -23.08 4.96
CA GLU A 197 -7.26 -23.77 4.67
C GLU A 197 -6.15 -22.74 4.40
N ALA A 198 -4.95 -22.95 4.98
CA ALA A 198 -3.86 -22.00 4.86
C ALA A 198 -3.42 -21.71 3.40
N SER A 199 -3.63 -22.66 2.47
CA SER A 199 -3.36 -22.44 1.02
C SER A 199 -4.38 -21.55 0.32
N THR A 200 -5.57 -21.36 0.90
CA THR A 200 -6.62 -20.53 0.31
C THR A 200 -6.70 -19.15 0.96
N LEU A 201 -5.79 -18.86 1.91
CA LEU A 201 -5.71 -17.56 2.54
C LEU A 201 -4.98 -16.56 1.64
N ASN A 202 -5.70 -15.52 1.24
CA ASN A 202 -5.16 -14.38 0.53
C ASN A 202 -4.56 -13.37 1.54
N LEU A 203 -3.37 -13.71 2.04
CA LEU A 203 -2.53 -12.80 2.84
C LEU A 203 -1.50 -12.17 1.90
N HIS A 204 -1.77 -10.96 1.45
CA HIS A 204 -0.90 -10.25 0.52
C HIS A 204 0.03 -9.30 1.25
N ARG A 205 1.20 -9.01 0.67
CA ARG A 205 2.14 -8.04 1.22
C ARG A 205 2.14 -6.70 0.48
N GLY A 206 1.70 -6.66 -0.79
CA GLY A 206 1.69 -5.43 -1.59
C GLY A 206 0.30 -4.93 -1.97
N THR A 207 0.12 -3.61 -1.99
CA THR A 207 -1.14 -2.93 -2.37
C THR A 207 -1.67 -3.38 -3.73
N ARG A 208 -0.82 -3.44 -4.76
CA ARG A 208 -1.26 -3.78 -6.13
C ARG A 208 -1.86 -5.18 -6.21
N ASP A 209 -1.30 -6.15 -5.48
CA ASP A 209 -1.82 -7.53 -5.48
C ASP A 209 -3.20 -7.61 -4.82
N MET A 210 -3.43 -6.85 -3.74
CA MET A 210 -4.75 -6.72 -3.12
C MET A 210 -5.77 -6.08 -4.06
N LEU A 211 -5.39 -4.97 -4.70
CA LEU A 211 -6.25 -4.30 -5.68
C LEU A 211 -6.58 -5.24 -6.83
N LYS A 212 -5.61 -6.01 -7.32
CA LYS A 212 -5.84 -7.00 -8.37
C LYS A 212 -6.81 -8.10 -7.93
N LEU A 213 -6.64 -8.68 -6.74
CA LEU A 213 -7.58 -9.66 -6.19
C LEU A 213 -9.01 -9.09 -6.15
N ALA A 214 -9.16 -7.86 -5.65
CA ALA A 214 -10.45 -7.21 -5.52
C ALA A 214 -11.08 -6.88 -6.88
N LEU A 215 -10.30 -6.37 -7.83
CA LEU A 215 -10.77 -6.02 -9.17
C LEU A 215 -11.11 -7.26 -10.01
N ASP A 216 -10.31 -8.34 -9.90
CA ASP A 216 -10.61 -9.62 -10.55
C ASP A 216 -11.96 -10.18 -10.02
N ALA A 217 -12.24 -10.04 -8.72
CA ALA A 217 -13.52 -10.44 -8.12
C ALA A 217 -14.68 -9.52 -8.53
N ALA A 218 -14.43 -8.22 -8.75
CA ALA A 218 -15.42 -7.25 -9.20
C ALA A 218 -15.71 -7.33 -10.71
N LEU A 219 -14.81 -7.93 -11.49
CA LEU A 219 -14.84 -7.93 -12.95
C LEU A 219 -16.18 -8.39 -13.55
N PRO A 220 -16.86 -9.44 -13.04
CA PRO A 220 -18.17 -9.84 -13.57
C PRO A 220 -19.21 -8.71 -13.49
N LEU A 221 -19.21 -7.91 -12.42
CA LEU A 221 -20.10 -6.77 -12.26
C LEU A 221 -19.67 -5.55 -13.09
N ILE A 222 -18.36 -5.35 -13.27
CA ILE A 222 -17.81 -4.29 -14.13
C ILE A 222 -18.17 -4.57 -15.60
N GLU A 223 -18.03 -5.81 -16.07
CA GLU A 223 -18.31 -6.20 -17.46
C GLU A 223 -19.80 -6.27 -17.78
N HIS A 224 -20.66 -6.53 -16.79
CA HIS A 224 -22.11 -6.58 -16.96
C HIS A 224 -22.71 -5.28 -17.53
N GLN A 225 -22.01 -4.15 -17.35
CA GLN A 225 -22.34 -2.86 -17.95
C GLN A 225 -22.45 -2.91 -19.48
N ARG A 226 -21.68 -3.77 -20.14
CA ARG A 226 -21.63 -3.86 -21.62
C ARG A 226 -22.89 -4.49 -22.23
N GLU A 227 -23.68 -5.23 -21.44
CA GLU A 227 -24.83 -5.98 -21.94
C GLU A 227 -26.17 -5.28 -21.64
N ASN A 228 -26.30 -4.61 -20.48
CA ASN A 228 -27.60 -4.19 -19.94
C ASN A 228 -27.80 -2.68 -19.72
N ARG A 229 -26.83 -1.82 -20.08
CA ARG A 229 -26.86 -0.36 -19.85
C ARG A 229 -26.93 0.09 -18.38
N ALA A 230 -26.92 -0.83 -17.42
CA ALA A 230 -26.75 -0.53 -16.00
C ALA A 230 -25.27 -0.23 -15.71
N GLN A 231 -24.98 0.85 -15.00
CA GLN A 231 -23.60 1.32 -14.78
C GLN A 231 -23.03 0.72 -13.49
N GLY A 232 -22.14 -0.26 -13.63
CA GLY A 232 -21.33 -0.78 -12.54
C GLY A 232 -20.19 0.17 -12.21
N LEU A 233 -20.29 0.85 -11.07
CA LEU A 233 -19.37 1.90 -10.66
C LEU A 233 -18.07 1.33 -10.11
N VAL A 234 -16.96 1.94 -10.53
CA VAL A 234 -15.62 1.77 -9.96
C VAL A 234 -15.24 3.07 -9.27
N CYS A 235 -15.28 3.07 -7.94
CA CYS A 235 -15.07 4.26 -7.12
C CYS A 235 -13.85 4.14 -6.21
N GLU A 236 -13.20 5.26 -5.96
CA GLU A 236 -12.22 5.42 -4.88
C GLU A 236 -12.58 6.64 -4.04
N PHE A 237 -12.51 6.49 -2.72
CA PHE A 237 -12.84 7.51 -1.73
C PHE A 237 -11.60 7.77 -0.89
N GLY A 238 -11.03 8.97 -1.03
CA GLY A 238 -9.66 9.26 -0.60
C GLY A 238 -8.68 8.90 -1.71
N VAL A 239 -8.39 9.87 -2.56
CA VAL A 239 -7.55 9.74 -3.75
C VAL A 239 -6.12 10.20 -3.46
N GLY A 240 -5.96 11.27 -2.67
CA GLY A 240 -4.69 11.93 -2.43
C GLY A 240 -3.94 12.23 -3.73
N SER A 241 -2.74 11.63 -3.88
CA SER A 241 -1.90 11.78 -5.08
C SER A 241 -2.36 10.96 -6.30
N GLY A 242 -3.36 10.08 -6.12
CA GLY A 242 -3.89 9.17 -7.13
C GLY A 242 -3.05 7.91 -7.34
N LYS A 243 -2.25 7.50 -6.34
CA LYS A 243 -1.35 6.34 -6.44
C LYS A 243 -2.12 5.05 -6.71
N SER A 244 -3.09 4.72 -5.86
CA SER A 244 -3.99 3.56 -5.99
C SER A 244 -4.90 3.69 -7.21
N MET A 245 -5.47 4.88 -7.47
CA MET A 245 -6.23 5.15 -8.71
C MET A 245 -5.47 4.75 -9.98
N ARG A 246 -4.18 5.09 -10.08
CA ARG A 246 -3.34 4.68 -11.22
C ARG A 246 -3.14 3.18 -11.27
N MET A 247 -2.93 2.52 -10.13
CA MET A 247 -2.82 1.06 -10.11
C MET A 247 -4.10 0.40 -10.61
N THR A 248 -5.26 0.87 -10.14
CA THR A 248 -6.58 0.39 -10.55
C THR A 248 -6.79 0.58 -12.06
N GLN A 249 -6.47 1.75 -12.60
CA GLN A 249 -6.56 2.01 -14.04
C GLN A 249 -5.65 1.09 -14.87
N GLU A 250 -4.44 0.81 -14.39
CA GLU A 250 -3.51 -0.07 -15.09
C GLU A 250 -3.91 -1.56 -15.03
N ILE A 251 -4.75 -1.95 -14.07
CA ILE A 251 -5.28 -3.32 -13.94
C ILE A 251 -6.52 -3.48 -14.82
N LEU A 252 -7.39 -2.47 -14.87
CA LEU A 252 -8.65 -2.53 -15.61
C LEU A 252 -8.48 -2.24 -17.11
N PRO A 253 -9.43 -2.68 -17.96
CA PRO A 253 -9.52 -2.23 -19.34
C PRO A 253 -9.66 -0.70 -19.45
N LEU A 254 -9.01 -0.08 -20.44
CA LEU A 254 -8.94 1.38 -20.60
C LEU A 254 -10.28 2.08 -20.86
N ASP A 255 -11.33 1.34 -21.22
CA ASP A 255 -12.65 1.89 -21.50
C ASP A 255 -13.58 1.95 -20.27
N ILE A 256 -13.14 1.40 -19.13
CA ILE A 256 -13.85 1.46 -17.85
C ILE A 256 -13.73 2.86 -17.25
N GLU A 257 -14.87 3.38 -16.79
CA GLU A 257 -14.95 4.68 -16.11
C GLU A 257 -14.63 4.53 -14.63
N MET A 258 -13.83 5.45 -14.11
CA MET A 258 -13.42 5.46 -12.71
C MET A 258 -13.73 6.81 -12.07
N HIS A 259 -14.20 6.79 -10.83
CA HIS A 259 -14.62 7.98 -10.10
C HIS A 259 -13.85 8.11 -8.78
N GLY A 260 -13.08 9.18 -8.64
CA GLY A 260 -12.35 9.51 -7.41
C GLY A 260 -13.03 10.63 -6.64
N PHE A 261 -13.26 10.42 -5.36
CA PHE A 261 -13.83 11.41 -4.46
C PHE A 261 -12.78 11.81 -3.42
N ASP A 262 -12.52 13.11 -3.27
CA ASP A 262 -11.57 13.63 -2.30
C ASP A 262 -11.79 15.13 -2.08
N THR A 263 -11.41 15.64 -0.92
CA THR A 263 -11.34 17.09 -0.68
C THR A 263 -10.13 17.72 -1.39
N PHE A 264 -9.06 16.95 -1.58
CA PHE A 264 -7.69 17.32 -1.93
C PHE A 264 -7.04 18.30 -0.94
N THR A 265 -7.77 18.67 0.12
CA THR A 265 -7.31 19.55 1.20
C THR A 265 -6.93 18.77 2.45
N GLY A 266 -6.96 17.43 2.38
CA GLY A 266 -6.62 16.54 3.48
C GLY A 266 -7.82 16.23 4.37
N LEU A 267 -7.55 15.62 5.52
CA LEU A 267 -8.57 15.19 6.47
C LEU A 267 -9.47 16.37 6.92
N PRO A 268 -10.81 16.20 6.95
CA PRO A 268 -11.71 17.23 7.43
C PRO A 268 -11.61 17.47 8.95
N GLU A 269 -11.21 16.44 9.70
CA GLU A 269 -11.00 16.47 11.15
C GLU A 269 -9.74 15.67 11.53
N ALA A 270 -9.33 15.74 12.79
CA ALA A 270 -8.14 15.01 13.25
C ALA A 270 -8.42 13.51 13.40
N TRP A 271 -7.43 12.69 13.07
CA TRP A 271 -7.47 11.22 13.18
C TRP A 271 -6.27 10.71 13.98
N GLY A 272 -6.50 10.23 15.20
CA GLY A 272 -5.40 9.82 16.09
C GLY A 272 -4.39 10.96 16.33
N SER A 273 -3.15 10.79 15.87
CA SER A 273 -2.11 11.82 15.92
C SER A 273 -2.08 12.74 14.70
N GLU A 274 -2.83 12.41 13.65
CA GLU A 274 -2.88 13.18 12.41
C GLU A 274 -3.82 14.38 12.57
N PRO A 275 -3.32 15.62 12.43
CA PRO A 275 -4.17 16.80 12.48
C PRO A 275 -5.10 16.91 11.26
N ALA A 276 -6.18 17.68 11.39
CA ALA A 276 -6.99 18.08 10.24
C ALA A 276 -6.11 18.74 9.16
N GLY A 277 -6.36 18.40 7.90
CA GLY A 277 -5.53 18.78 6.76
C GLY A 277 -4.34 17.87 6.48
N SER A 278 -4.07 16.86 7.32
CA SER A 278 -3.13 15.78 6.97
C SER A 278 -3.50 15.15 5.62
N TYR A 279 -2.48 14.68 4.91
CA TYR A 279 -2.58 14.10 3.56
C TYR A 279 -3.02 15.05 2.44
N SER A 280 -3.06 16.37 2.70
CA SER A 280 -3.39 17.35 1.66
C SER A 280 -2.40 17.33 0.49
N THR A 281 -2.94 17.40 -0.73
CA THR A 281 -2.19 17.68 -1.96
C THR A 281 -2.12 19.18 -2.27
N GLY A 282 -2.45 20.04 -1.30
CA GLY A 282 -2.58 21.49 -1.52
C GLY A 282 -3.79 21.86 -2.38
N GLY A 283 -4.82 21.01 -2.42
CA GLY A 283 -6.00 21.17 -3.25
C GLY A 283 -5.80 20.80 -4.73
N VAL A 284 -4.63 20.22 -5.07
CA VAL A 284 -4.28 19.81 -6.43
C VAL A 284 -4.90 18.45 -6.72
N VAL A 285 -5.76 18.42 -7.73
CA VAL A 285 -6.35 17.18 -8.27
C VAL A 285 -5.29 16.49 -9.15
N PRO A 286 -5.04 15.18 -8.99
CA PRO A 286 -4.07 14.48 -9.82
C PRO A 286 -4.52 14.41 -11.29
N SER A 287 -3.57 14.50 -12.22
CA SER A 287 -3.83 14.31 -13.65
C SER A 287 -3.68 12.83 -14.00
N ILE A 288 -4.77 12.17 -14.38
CA ILE A 288 -4.77 10.78 -14.85
C ILE A 288 -5.45 10.77 -16.21
N ASP A 289 -4.77 10.25 -17.23
CA ASP A 289 -5.32 10.16 -18.58
C ASP A 289 -6.46 9.13 -18.64
N GLY A 290 -7.31 9.18 -19.66
CA GLY A 290 -8.40 8.21 -19.84
C GLY A 290 -9.71 8.64 -19.17
N LYS A 291 -10.58 7.67 -18.87
CA LYS A 291 -11.94 7.93 -18.34
C LYS A 291 -11.94 7.97 -16.80
N VAL A 292 -11.13 8.86 -16.24
CA VAL A 292 -11.04 9.06 -14.78
C VAL A 292 -11.61 10.43 -14.45
N TYR A 293 -12.58 10.45 -13.54
CA TYR A 293 -13.29 11.66 -13.15
C TYR A 293 -13.13 11.91 -11.66
N PHE A 294 -12.80 13.15 -11.29
CA PHE A 294 -12.60 13.54 -9.90
C PHE A 294 -13.72 14.45 -9.40
N HIS A 295 -14.23 14.12 -8.22
CA HIS A 295 -15.29 14.83 -7.52
C HIS A 295 -14.68 15.48 -6.28
N LYS A 296 -14.39 16.77 -6.39
CA LYS A 296 -13.72 17.54 -5.34
C LYS A 296 -14.72 18.04 -4.29
N GLY A 297 -14.58 17.59 -3.05
CA GLY A 297 -15.41 18.03 -1.93
C GLY A 297 -15.49 16.98 -0.83
N LEU A 298 -16.32 17.25 0.20
CA LEU A 298 -16.68 16.26 1.20
C LEU A 298 -17.57 15.19 0.57
N PHE A 299 -17.47 13.94 1.05
CA PHE A 299 -18.28 12.84 0.52
C PHE A 299 -19.78 13.12 0.62
N SER A 300 -20.24 13.70 1.72
CA SER A 300 -21.63 14.12 1.93
C SER A 300 -22.11 15.17 0.91
N ASP A 301 -21.23 16.01 0.40
CA ASP A 301 -21.56 17.03 -0.60
C ASP A 301 -21.49 16.51 -2.04
N THR A 302 -20.59 15.55 -2.33
CA THR A 302 -20.30 15.13 -3.71
C THR A 302 -20.98 13.84 -4.12
N LEU A 303 -21.11 12.87 -3.22
CA LEU A 303 -21.52 11.51 -3.58
C LEU A 303 -23.01 11.42 -3.87
N SER A 304 -23.85 12.04 -3.04
CA SER A 304 -25.31 12.01 -3.22
C SER A 304 -25.77 12.65 -4.54
N PRO A 305 -25.29 13.86 -4.92
CA PRO A 305 -25.62 14.43 -6.23
C PRO A 305 -25.15 13.56 -7.39
N PHE A 306 -23.92 13.03 -7.32
CA PHE A 306 -23.38 12.15 -8.35
C PHE A 306 -24.25 10.91 -8.57
N LEU A 307 -24.62 10.19 -7.50
CA LEU A 307 -25.46 8.99 -7.60
C LEU A 307 -26.89 9.29 -8.08
N LYS A 308 -27.38 10.51 -7.85
CA LYS A 308 -28.67 10.96 -8.33
C LYS A 308 -28.65 11.21 -9.84
N ASP A 309 -27.58 11.82 -10.35
CA ASP A 309 -27.43 12.14 -11.77
C ASP A 309 -27.29 10.87 -12.63
N LEU A 310 -26.74 9.79 -12.06
CA LEU A 310 -26.65 8.48 -12.72
C LEU A 310 -28.00 7.73 -12.81
N GLY A 311 -28.98 8.08 -11.97
CA GLY A 311 -30.26 7.40 -11.89
C GLY A 311 -30.23 6.08 -11.11
N ASP A 312 -31.38 5.41 -11.04
CA ASP A 312 -31.59 4.31 -10.10
C ASP A 312 -30.99 2.97 -10.52
N ASP A 313 -30.60 2.83 -11.78
CA ASP A 313 -30.04 1.59 -12.33
C ASP A 313 -28.52 1.46 -12.11
N ALA A 314 -27.87 2.50 -11.57
CA ALA A 314 -26.45 2.44 -11.19
C ALA A 314 -26.26 1.60 -9.92
N TYR A 315 -25.20 0.79 -9.90
CA TYR A 315 -24.79 -0.02 -8.75
C TYR A 315 -23.28 0.07 -8.56
N VAL A 316 -22.79 -0.27 -7.37
CA VAL A 316 -21.35 -0.31 -7.09
C VAL A 316 -20.81 -1.68 -7.48
N ALA A 317 -19.90 -1.74 -8.44
CA ALA A 317 -19.15 -2.96 -8.73
C ALA A 317 -17.92 -3.05 -7.81
N TYR A 318 -17.21 -1.93 -7.67
CA TYR A 318 -15.99 -1.81 -6.89
C TYR A 318 -15.93 -0.47 -6.14
N ALA A 319 -15.56 -0.51 -4.86
CA ALA A 319 -15.27 0.67 -4.05
C ALA A 319 -13.96 0.48 -3.27
N ASN A 320 -12.98 1.37 -3.47
CA ASN A 320 -11.83 1.52 -2.59
C ASN A 320 -12.14 2.63 -1.56
N ILE A 321 -12.24 2.28 -0.29
CA ILE A 321 -12.49 3.21 0.82
C ILE A 321 -11.16 3.40 1.56
N ASP A 322 -10.58 4.58 1.43
CA ASP A 322 -9.28 4.98 1.98
C ASP A 322 -9.43 6.38 2.60
N CYS A 323 -10.25 6.49 3.64
CA CYS A 323 -10.69 7.78 4.16
C CYS A 323 -10.41 8.00 5.64
N ASP A 324 -9.78 7.00 6.29
CA ASP A 324 -9.31 6.94 7.67
C ASP A 324 -10.40 7.04 8.76
N LEU A 325 -11.35 7.96 8.58
CA LEU A 325 -12.29 8.43 9.59
C LEU A 325 -13.61 7.65 9.55
N TYR A 326 -14.11 7.27 10.73
CA TYR A 326 -15.46 6.73 10.91
C TYR A 326 -16.56 7.54 10.21
N THR A 327 -16.54 8.87 10.39
CA THR A 327 -17.56 9.79 9.87
C THR A 327 -17.57 9.80 8.35
N SER A 328 -16.38 9.92 7.73
CA SER A 328 -16.20 9.82 6.29
C SER A 328 -16.67 8.48 5.73
N THR A 329 -16.28 7.35 6.36
CA THR A 329 -16.71 6.02 5.93
C THR A 329 -18.22 5.86 6.04
N LEU A 330 -18.84 6.39 7.11
CA LEU A 330 -20.28 6.30 7.30
C LEU A 330 -21.04 7.11 6.24
N ASP A 331 -20.61 8.34 5.94
CA ASP A 331 -21.19 9.16 4.86
C ASP A 331 -21.18 8.42 3.52
N ILE A 332 -20.08 7.72 3.20
CA ILE A 332 -19.96 6.90 1.99
C ILE A 332 -20.96 5.74 2.03
N LEU A 333 -20.94 4.93 3.09
CA LEU A 333 -21.77 3.71 3.19
C LEU A 333 -23.27 4.04 3.23
N GLU A 334 -23.68 5.15 3.85
CA GLU A 334 -25.06 5.62 3.84
C GLU A 334 -25.51 6.00 2.42
N ALA A 335 -24.68 6.74 1.69
CA ALA A 335 -24.99 7.14 0.31
C ALA A 335 -25.01 5.93 -0.65
N LEU A 336 -24.13 4.95 -0.44
CA LEU A 336 -24.06 3.72 -1.24
C LEU A 336 -25.14 2.70 -0.88
N HIS A 337 -25.96 2.93 0.15
CA HIS A 337 -26.89 1.93 0.69
C HIS A 337 -27.74 1.24 -0.39
N GLY A 338 -28.38 2.03 -1.25
CA GLY A 338 -29.25 1.55 -2.33
C GLY A 338 -28.53 1.12 -3.60
N ARG A 339 -27.18 1.13 -3.59
CA ARG A 339 -26.32 0.87 -4.74
C ARG A 339 -25.47 -0.40 -4.57
N ILE A 340 -25.40 -0.96 -3.36
CA ILE A 340 -24.68 -2.20 -3.07
C ILE A 340 -25.54 -3.40 -3.49
N VAL A 341 -24.94 -4.29 -4.29
CA VAL A 341 -25.58 -5.49 -4.83
C VAL A 341 -24.75 -6.73 -4.51
N VAL A 342 -25.32 -7.92 -4.73
CA VAL A 342 -24.56 -9.17 -4.59
C VAL A 342 -23.38 -9.16 -5.57
N GLY A 343 -22.18 -9.39 -5.04
CA GLY A 343 -20.94 -9.34 -5.81
C GLY A 343 -20.22 -7.99 -5.78
N THR A 344 -20.78 -6.94 -5.17
CA THR A 344 -20.06 -5.69 -4.94
C THR A 344 -18.80 -5.96 -4.12
N ILE A 345 -17.66 -5.48 -4.60
CA ILE A 345 -16.38 -5.58 -3.88
C ILE A 345 -16.05 -4.25 -3.21
N ILE A 346 -15.73 -4.30 -1.93
CA ILE A 346 -15.32 -3.14 -1.14
C ILE A 346 -13.96 -3.44 -0.52
N VAL A 347 -13.01 -2.53 -0.74
CA VAL A 347 -11.67 -2.54 -0.14
C VAL A 347 -11.62 -1.42 0.89
N PHE A 348 -10.99 -1.68 2.03
CA PHE A 348 -10.75 -0.71 3.10
C PHE A 348 -9.23 -0.62 3.32
N ASP A 349 -8.65 0.58 3.23
CA ASP A 349 -7.21 0.77 3.45
C ASP A 349 -6.88 0.69 4.95
N GLU A 350 -7.69 1.33 5.80
CA GLU A 350 -7.47 1.45 7.25
C GLU A 350 -8.50 0.63 8.04
N TYR A 351 -8.63 -0.65 7.68
CA TYR A 351 -9.58 -1.56 8.36
C TYR A 351 -9.05 -2.11 9.70
N ILE A 352 -7.74 -2.35 9.77
CA ILE A 352 -7.01 -2.97 10.89
C ILE A 352 -5.58 -2.41 10.97
N SER A 353 -4.80 -2.82 11.97
CA SER A 353 -3.36 -2.53 12.11
C SER A 353 -2.98 -1.09 12.47
N HIS A 354 -3.93 -0.26 12.88
CA HIS A 354 -3.68 1.06 13.51
C HIS A 354 -4.37 1.17 14.89
N SER A 355 -3.96 2.11 15.74
CA SER A 355 -4.35 2.11 17.18
C SER A 355 -5.86 2.27 17.44
N THR A 356 -6.59 2.86 16.51
CA THR A 356 -8.01 3.20 16.65
C THR A 356 -8.92 2.38 15.74
N TRP A 357 -8.41 1.35 15.07
CA TRP A 357 -9.12 0.60 14.02
C TRP A 357 -10.55 0.20 14.35
N ARG A 358 -10.82 -0.22 15.59
CA ARG A 358 -12.18 -0.57 16.03
C ARG A 358 -13.18 0.58 16.11
N GLN A 359 -12.73 1.82 15.99
CA GLN A 359 -13.56 3.02 16.09
C GLN A 359 -13.77 3.71 14.75
N ASP A 360 -12.99 3.34 13.74
CA ASP A 360 -12.90 4.03 12.45
C ASP A 360 -13.66 3.24 11.35
N GLU A 361 -13.02 2.96 10.21
CA GLU A 361 -13.67 2.31 9.05
C GLU A 361 -14.32 0.97 9.43
N PHE A 362 -13.65 0.18 10.27
CA PHE A 362 -14.19 -1.07 10.81
C PHE A 362 -15.56 -0.87 11.47
N ARG A 363 -15.69 0.16 12.29
CA ARG A 363 -16.91 0.43 13.05
C ARG A 363 -18.03 0.86 12.09
N ALA A 364 -17.73 1.78 11.18
CA ALA A 364 -18.68 2.26 10.18
C ALA A 364 -19.21 1.10 9.32
N TRP A 365 -18.33 0.21 8.86
CA TRP A 365 -18.72 -0.99 8.13
C TRP A 365 -19.64 -1.90 8.94
N ARG A 366 -19.23 -2.25 10.18
CA ARG A 366 -20.01 -3.17 11.03
C ARG A 366 -21.39 -2.62 11.38
N GLU A 367 -21.50 -1.33 11.67
CA GLU A 367 -22.77 -0.67 11.94
C GLU A 367 -23.65 -0.60 10.69
N SER A 368 -23.07 -0.28 9.53
CA SER A 368 -23.78 -0.22 8.24
C SER A 368 -24.30 -1.59 7.82
N CYS A 369 -23.49 -2.64 7.89
CA CYS A 369 -23.96 -4.01 7.60
C CYS A 369 -25.13 -4.41 8.49
N LYS A 370 -25.05 -4.13 9.79
CA LYS A 370 -26.14 -4.43 10.73
C LYS A 370 -27.41 -3.64 10.41
N ARG A 371 -27.28 -2.36 10.07
CA ARG A 371 -28.39 -1.45 9.79
C ARG A 371 -29.09 -1.80 8.48
N PHE A 372 -28.31 -2.12 7.45
CA PHE A 372 -28.80 -2.34 6.09
C PHE A 372 -29.03 -3.83 5.76
N GLY A 373 -28.66 -4.74 6.67
CA GLY A 373 -28.81 -6.18 6.47
C GLY A 373 -27.83 -6.75 5.46
N TRP A 374 -26.66 -6.13 5.28
CA TRP A 374 -25.64 -6.67 4.39
C TRP A 374 -24.93 -7.86 5.02
N GLU A 375 -24.85 -8.91 4.23
CA GLU A 375 -24.00 -10.07 4.49
C GLU A 375 -22.74 -9.95 3.63
N TYR A 376 -21.61 -10.38 4.17
CA TYR A 376 -20.32 -10.24 3.50
C TYR A 376 -19.37 -11.37 3.89
N GLU A 377 -18.37 -11.59 3.06
CA GLU A 377 -17.22 -12.44 3.34
C GLU A 377 -15.92 -11.69 3.10
N TYR A 378 -14.83 -12.10 3.76
CA TYR A 378 -13.51 -11.51 3.55
C TYR A 378 -12.80 -12.23 2.41
N LEU A 379 -12.36 -11.48 1.40
CA LEU A 379 -11.60 -12.03 0.27
C LEU A 379 -10.10 -12.11 0.55
N GLY A 380 -9.53 -11.16 1.29
CA GLY A 380 -8.11 -11.10 1.58
C GLY A 380 -7.76 -9.95 2.52
N VAL A 381 -6.51 -9.91 2.94
CA VAL A 381 -5.97 -8.85 3.80
C VAL A 381 -4.50 -8.62 3.48
N THR A 382 -4.05 -7.38 3.65
CA THR A 382 -2.64 -6.99 3.58
C THR A 382 -2.18 -6.28 4.84
N GLY A 383 -0.87 -6.06 4.98
CA GLY A 383 -0.30 -5.34 6.12
C GLY A 383 -0.25 -6.11 7.44
N VAL A 384 -0.52 -7.42 7.45
CA VAL A 384 -0.49 -8.30 8.65
C VAL A 384 0.57 -9.38 8.61
#